data_AF-A0A7K2WZ20-F1
#
_entry.id   AF-A0A7K2WZ20-F1
#
_cell.length_a   1.000
_cell.length_b   1.000
_cell.length_c   1.000
_cell.angle_alpha   90.00
_cell.angle_beta   90.00
_cell.angle_gamma   90.00
#
_symmetry.space_group_name_H-M   'P 1'
#
loop_
_entity.id
_entity.type
_entity.pdbx_description
1 polymer ?
#
loop_
_entity_poly.entity_id
_entity_poly.type
_entity_poly.pdbx_seq_one_letter_code
_entity_poly.pdbx_strand_id
1 'polypeptide(L)'
;EEGPWHVPDGLTFREWIRSGLPRPPVRADLDYHLSTLFPPARPRGHLELRMIDAQPGEDGWIVPLAVTTALFDDPEAAETVYRAVKPLAETAGALPAPGNLLWVNAARYGLADPELHLAAISCFATALEALPRVGATPAVQAAVAAFNDRYVLPGRCPADDVRAPVTGKELLT
;
A
#
# COMPACT_ATOMS: atom_id res chain seq x y z
N GLU A 1 4.88 -23.08 -34.31
CA GLU A 1 4.50 -21.77 -34.88
C GLU A 1 4.43 -20.77 -33.74
N GLU A 2 5.37 -19.84 -33.67
CA GLU A 2 5.39 -18.74 -32.68
C GLU A 2 4.78 -17.50 -33.34
N GLY A 3 3.44 -17.47 -33.39
CA GLY A 3 2.70 -16.25 -33.67
C GLY A 3 2.50 -15.45 -32.37
N PRO A 4 2.28 -14.12 -32.44
CA PRO A 4 1.93 -13.34 -31.26
C PRO A 4 0.65 -13.90 -30.62
N TRP A 5 0.63 -13.99 -29.29
CA TRP A 5 -0.56 -14.41 -28.55
C TRP A 5 -1.68 -13.39 -28.79
N HIS A 6 -2.73 -13.78 -29.51
CA HIS A 6 -3.93 -12.97 -29.67
C HIS A 6 -4.73 -12.97 -28.36
N VAL A 7 -4.76 -11.82 -27.69
CA VAL A 7 -5.62 -11.59 -26.52
C VAL A 7 -7.07 -11.52 -27.00
N PRO A 8 -7.97 -12.41 -26.56
CA PRO A 8 -9.37 -12.27 -26.89
C PRO A 8 -9.94 -11.05 -26.17
N ASP A 9 -10.47 -10.08 -26.92
CA ASP A 9 -11.12 -8.90 -26.33
C ASP A 9 -12.36 -9.32 -25.54
N GLY A 10 -12.48 -8.81 -24.30
CA GLY A 10 -13.66 -8.98 -23.47
C GLY A 10 -13.87 -10.36 -22.85
N LEU A 11 -12.98 -11.34 -23.06
CA LEU A 11 -13.11 -12.67 -22.45
C LEU A 11 -12.71 -12.64 -20.97
N THR A 12 -13.68 -12.79 -20.08
CA THR A 12 -13.38 -12.96 -18.65
C THR A 12 -12.91 -14.39 -18.36
N PHE A 13 -12.08 -14.57 -17.32
CA PHE A 13 -11.66 -15.91 -16.90
C PHE A 13 -12.85 -16.79 -16.49
N ARG A 14 -13.90 -16.19 -15.92
CA ARG A 14 -15.16 -16.88 -15.56
C ARG A 14 -15.86 -17.45 -16.79
N GLU A 15 -15.96 -16.68 -17.86
CA GLU A 15 -16.57 -17.14 -19.12
C GLU A 15 -15.72 -18.22 -19.78
N TRP A 16 -14.39 -18.12 -19.70
CA TRP A 16 -13.48 -19.14 -20.22
C TRP A 16 -13.66 -20.49 -19.50
N ILE A 17 -13.73 -20.50 -18.16
CA ILE A 17 -14.02 -21.72 -17.39
C ILE A 17 -15.37 -22.34 -17.81
N ARG A 18 -16.40 -21.50 -18.00
CA ARG A 18 -17.76 -21.99 -18.30
C ARG A 18 -17.92 -22.49 -19.72
N SER A 19 -17.31 -21.82 -20.69
CA SER A 19 -17.43 -22.16 -22.11
C SER A 19 -16.46 -23.26 -22.53
N GLY A 20 -15.28 -23.35 -21.90
CA GLY A 20 -14.20 -24.24 -22.35
C GLY A 20 -13.63 -23.87 -23.72
N LEU A 21 -13.95 -22.69 -24.25
CA LEU A 21 -13.47 -22.18 -25.54
C LEU A 21 -12.45 -21.06 -25.33
N PRO A 22 -11.43 -20.92 -26.20
CA PRO A 22 -11.15 -21.74 -27.39
C PRO A 22 -10.55 -23.13 -27.08
N ARG A 23 -10.15 -23.35 -25.83
CA ARG A 23 -9.78 -24.64 -25.24
C ARG A 23 -10.08 -24.61 -23.75
N PRO A 24 -10.19 -25.74 -23.04
CA PRO A 24 -10.31 -25.72 -21.58
C PRO A 24 -9.12 -24.99 -20.92
N PRO A 25 -9.35 -24.15 -19.90
CA PRO A 25 -8.25 -23.50 -19.17
C PRO A 25 -7.49 -24.52 -18.32
N VAL A 26 -6.18 -24.34 -18.21
CA VAL A 26 -5.28 -25.09 -17.33
C VAL A 26 -4.78 -24.21 -16.19
N ARG A 27 -4.11 -24.80 -15.19
CA ARG A 27 -3.60 -24.07 -14.03
C ARG A 27 -2.71 -22.88 -14.41
N ALA A 28 -1.84 -23.06 -15.41
CA ALA A 28 -0.97 -22.00 -15.90
C ALA A 28 -1.74 -20.78 -16.44
N ASP A 29 -2.95 -20.97 -17.00
CA ASP A 29 -3.78 -19.86 -17.46
C ASP A 29 -4.33 -19.04 -16.29
N LEU A 30 -4.71 -19.71 -15.19
CA LEU A 30 -5.12 -19.03 -13.96
C LEU A 30 -3.95 -18.25 -13.36
N ASP A 31 -2.77 -18.87 -13.26
CA ASP A 31 -1.60 -18.21 -12.70
C ASP A 31 -1.19 -16.98 -13.54
N TYR A 32 -1.31 -17.08 -14.87
CA TYR A 32 -1.13 -15.95 -15.77
C TYR A 32 -2.22 -14.88 -15.57
N HIS A 33 -3.50 -15.25 -15.54
CA HIS A 33 -4.61 -14.31 -15.31
C HIS A 33 -4.45 -13.54 -13.99
N LEU A 34 -4.04 -14.22 -12.91
CA LEU A 34 -3.77 -13.56 -11.63
C LEU A 34 -2.59 -12.58 -11.69
N SER A 35 -1.63 -12.79 -12.61
CA SER A 35 -0.53 -11.86 -12.85
C SER A 35 -0.97 -10.56 -13.53
N THR A 36 -2.07 -10.61 -14.31
CA THR A 36 -2.65 -9.43 -14.99
C THR A 36 -3.55 -8.60 -14.09
N LEU A 37 -3.84 -9.08 -12.87
CA LEU A 37 -4.55 -8.30 -11.85
C LEU A 37 -3.57 -7.47 -11.05
N PHE A 38 -3.88 -6.18 -10.90
CA PHE A 38 -3.07 -5.20 -10.16
C PHE A 38 -3.83 -4.61 -8.95
N PRO A 39 -4.40 -5.44 -8.05
CA PRO A 39 -5.01 -4.92 -6.84
C PRO A 39 -3.94 -4.31 -5.92
N PRO A 40 -4.31 -3.35 -5.06
CA PRO A 40 -3.36 -2.77 -4.11
C PRO A 40 -2.75 -3.78 -3.14
N ALA A 41 -3.51 -4.81 -2.74
CA ALA A 41 -3.04 -5.94 -1.95
C ALA A 41 -3.33 -7.25 -2.71
N ARG A 42 -2.31 -8.10 -2.92
CA ARG A 42 -2.42 -9.33 -3.70
C ARG A 42 -2.02 -10.57 -2.89
N PRO A 43 -2.90 -11.59 -2.78
CA PRO A 43 -2.53 -12.87 -2.16
C PRO A 43 -1.83 -13.80 -3.16
N ARG A 44 -0.65 -14.33 -2.80
CA ARG A 44 0.15 -15.26 -3.64
C ARG A 44 0.72 -16.46 -2.88
N GLY A 45 0.26 -16.71 -1.64
CA GLY A 45 0.94 -17.58 -0.65
C GLY A 45 1.69 -16.74 0.39
N HIS A 46 2.01 -15.52 0.02
CA HIS A 46 2.34 -14.37 0.87
C HIS A 46 1.43 -13.20 0.50
N LEU A 47 1.47 -12.12 1.30
CA LEU A 47 0.78 -10.87 0.99
C LEU A 47 1.72 -9.92 0.25
N GLU A 48 1.30 -9.44 -0.92
CA GLU A 48 2.04 -8.39 -1.65
C GLU A 48 1.30 -7.06 -1.54
N LEU A 49 1.97 -6.05 -0.99
CA LEU A 49 1.49 -4.67 -0.98
C LEU A 49 2.08 -3.91 -2.18
N ARG A 50 1.19 -3.39 -3.04
CA ARG A 50 1.54 -2.84 -4.36
C ARG A 50 1.24 -1.34 -4.49
N MET A 51 0.83 -0.71 -3.40
CA MET A 51 0.43 0.71 -3.34
C MET A 51 1.49 1.63 -2.75
N ILE A 52 2.65 1.09 -2.37
CA ILE A 52 3.71 1.84 -1.69
C ILE A 52 4.60 2.47 -2.75
N ASP A 53 4.64 3.80 -2.79
CA ASP A 53 5.54 4.56 -3.65
C ASP A 53 7.00 4.29 -3.29
N ALA A 54 7.88 4.42 -4.29
CA ALA A 54 9.32 4.42 -4.05
C ALA A 54 9.67 5.54 -3.05
N GLN A 55 10.27 5.17 -1.92
CA GLN A 55 10.64 6.11 -0.87
C GLN A 55 11.98 6.78 -1.20
N PRO A 56 12.18 8.06 -0.85
CA PRO A 56 13.41 8.78 -1.15
C PRO A 56 14.60 8.30 -0.30
N GLY A 57 15.81 8.45 -0.84
CA GLY A 57 17.07 8.10 -0.16
C GLY A 57 17.42 6.61 -0.20
N GLU A 58 18.64 6.26 0.23
CA GLU A 58 19.15 4.88 0.21
C GLU A 58 18.38 3.96 1.17
N ASP A 59 17.92 4.52 2.30
CA ASP A 59 17.28 3.79 3.40
C ASP A 59 15.77 4.06 3.54
N GLY A 60 15.17 4.84 2.63
CA GLY A 60 13.76 5.22 2.71
C GLY A 60 12.79 4.03 2.72
N TRP A 61 13.20 2.90 2.12
CA TRP A 61 12.42 1.67 2.05
C TRP A 61 12.25 0.97 3.42
N ILE A 62 13.09 1.28 4.40
CA ILE A 62 13.08 0.61 5.72
C ILE A 62 11.74 0.85 6.43
N VAL A 63 11.25 2.08 6.41
CA VAL A 63 10.06 2.49 7.16
C VAL A 63 8.80 1.73 6.71
N PRO A 64 8.40 1.74 5.42
CA PRO A 64 7.19 1.03 5.00
C PRO A 64 7.29 -0.49 5.26
N LEU A 65 8.48 -1.09 5.13
CA LEU A 65 8.68 -2.49 5.48
C LEU A 65 8.49 -2.73 6.98
N ALA A 66 9.20 -1.98 7.82
CA ALA A 66 9.20 -2.16 9.27
C ALA A 66 7.81 -1.93 9.89
N VAL A 67 7.12 -0.87 9.47
CA VAL A 67 5.75 -0.58 9.94
C VAL A 67 4.79 -1.68 9.49
N THR A 68 4.84 -2.11 8.22
CA THR A 68 3.97 -3.20 7.75
C THR A 68 4.23 -4.48 8.53
N THR A 69 5.49 -4.90 8.69
CA THR A 69 5.85 -6.10 9.45
C THR A 69 5.34 -6.01 10.89
N ALA A 70 5.59 -4.91 11.58
CA ALA A 70 5.15 -4.74 12.97
C ALA A 70 3.61 -4.84 13.11
N LEU A 71 2.85 -4.24 12.20
CA LEU A 71 1.38 -4.20 12.29
C LEU A 71 0.70 -5.49 11.86
N PHE A 72 1.37 -6.35 11.09
CA PHE A 72 0.82 -7.65 10.67
C PHE A 72 1.33 -8.83 11.51
N ASP A 73 2.57 -8.80 11.98
CA ASP A 73 3.21 -9.94 12.65
C ASP A 73 3.07 -9.91 14.18
N ASP A 74 2.91 -8.73 14.79
CA ASP A 74 2.60 -8.62 16.23
C ASP A 74 1.08 -8.69 16.45
N PRO A 75 0.55 -9.73 17.14
CA PRO A 75 -0.89 -9.93 17.27
C PRO A 75 -1.62 -8.80 18.00
N GLU A 76 -0.96 -8.16 18.98
CA GLU A 76 -1.52 -7.04 19.73
C GLU A 76 -1.61 -5.78 18.86
N ALA A 77 -0.57 -5.52 18.09
CA ALA A 77 -0.54 -4.42 17.13
C ALA A 77 -1.61 -4.58 16.05
N ALA A 78 -1.75 -5.79 15.50
CA ALA A 78 -2.73 -6.09 14.47
C ALA A 78 -4.16 -5.82 14.94
N GLU A 79 -4.53 -6.27 16.14
CA GLU A 79 -5.86 -6.02 16.71
C GLU A 79 -6.09 -4.53 17.01
N THR A 80 -5.07 -3.85 17.55
CA THR A 80 -5.14 -2.42 17.87
C THR A 80 -5.36 -1.58 16.61
N VAL A 81 -4.55 -1.81 15.58
CA VAL A 81 -4.66 -1.09 14.31
C VAL A 81 -5.94 -1.45 13.57
N TYR A 82 -6.38 -2.71 13.60
CA TYR A 82 -7.67 -3.10 13.02
C TYR A 82 -8.81 -2.23 13.56
N ARG A 83 -8.85 -1.99 14.88
CA ARG A 83 -9.86 -1.12 15.49
C ARG A 83 -9.71 0.34 15.09
N ALA A 84 -8.48 0.84 14.98
CA ALA A 84 -8.20 2.22 14.57
C ALA A 84 -8.63 2.50 13.12
N VAL A 85 -8.41 1.56 12.20
CA VAL A 85 -8.73 1.75 10.76
C VAL A 85 -10.14 1.32 10.39
N LYS A 86 -10.83 0.56 11.24
CA LYS A 86 -12.19 0.07 10.97
C LYS A 86 -13.18 1.19 10.61
N PRO A 87 -13.26 2.33 11.33
CA PRO A 87 -14.18 3.42 10.97
C PRO A 87 -13.92 3.99 9.57
N LEU A 88 -12.65 4.05 9.14
CA LEU A 88 -12.31 4.50 7.78
C LEU A 88 -12.91 3.58 6.72
N ALA A 89 -12.88 2.25 6.93
CA ALA A 89 -13.41 1.29 5.98
C ALA A 89 -14.92 1.49 5.71
N GLU A 90 -15.67 2.01 6.67
CA GLU A 90 -17.10 2.32 6.53
C GLU A 90 -17.34 3.49 5.54
N THR A 91 -16.33 4.32 5.30
CA THR A 91 -16.37 5.45 4.34
C THR A 91 -15.99 5.06 2.91
N ALA A 92 -15.51 3.82 2.69
CA ALA A 92 -15.02 3.38 1.38
C ALA A 92 -16.11 3.33 0.30
N GLY A 93 -17.36 3.07 0.71
CA GLY A 93 -18.48 2.84 -0.21
C GLY A 93 -18.47 1.44 -0.82
N ALA A 94 -19.24 1.25 -1.90
CA ALA A 94 -19.50 -0.07 -2.48
C ALA A 94 -18.43 -0.57 -3.47
N LEU A 95 -17.58 0.32 -3.99
CA LEU A 95 -16.54 -0.05 -4.95
C LEU A 95 -15.33 -0.68 -4.23
N PRO A 96 -14.60 -1.60 -4.88
CA PRO A 96 -13.33 -2.09 -4.34
C PRO A 96 -12.22 -1.03 -4.51
N ALA A 97 -11.19 -1.11 -3.68
CA ALA A 97 -9.95 -0.37 -3.92
C ALA A 97 -9.31 -0.83 -5.24
N PRO A 98 -8.64 0.06 -6.01
CA PRO A 98 -8.37 1.46 -5.71
C PRO A 98 -9.48 2.45 -6.14
N GLY A 99 -10.64 1.95 -6.60
CA GLY A 99 -11.72 2.79 -7.16
C GLY A 99 -12.71 3.33 -6.13
N ASN A 100 -12.48 3.09 -4.84
CA ASN A 100 -13.40 3.45 -3.77
C ASN A 100 -13.11 4.86 -3.20
N LEU A 101 -14.08 5.44 -2.50
CA LEU A 101 -13.99 6.85 -2.07
C LEU A 101 -12.85 7.08 -1.07
N LEU A 102 -12.67 6.15 -0.13
CA LEU A 102 -11.58 6.20 0.84
C LEU A 102 -10.21 6.24 0.13
N TRP A 103 -10.01 5.39 -0.87
CA TRP A 103 -8.75 5.33 -1.63
C TRP A 103 -8.49 6.62 -2.40
N VAL A 104 -9.49 7.13 -3.11
CA VAL A 104 -9.38 8.37 -3.88
C VAL A 104 -9.07 9.56 -2.96
N ASN A 105 -9.75 9.64 -1.82
CA ASN A 105 -9.49 10.69 -0.82
C ASN A 105 -8.09 10.55 -0.22
N ALA A 106 -7.66 9.34 0.13
CA ALA A 106 -6.31 9.10 0.65
C ALA A 106 -5.22 9.51 -0.36
N ALA A 107 -5.39 9.16 -1.64
CA ALA A 107 -4.44 9.56 -2.68
C ALA A 107 -4.41 11.09 -2.93
N ARG A 108 -5.54 11.77 -2.71
CA ARG A 108 -5.66 13.21 -2.97
C ARG A 108 -5.22 14.07 -1.80
N TYR A 109 -5.62 13.70 -0.59
CA TYR A 109 -5.48 14.52 0.62
C TYR A 109 -4.41 13.97 1.56
N GLY A 110 -4.11 12.66 1.54
CA GLY A 110 -3.13 12.04 2.44
C GLY A 110 -3.42 12.38 3.90
N LEU A 111 -2.38 12.80 4.64
CA LEU A 111 -2.51 13.19 6.04
C LEU A 111 -3.12 14.59 6.26
N ALA A 112 -3.49 15.31 5.20
CA ALA A 112 -4.31 16.52 5.36
C ALA A 112 -5.79 16.19 5.66
N ASP A 113 -6.22 14.94 5.43
CA ASP A 113 -7.50 14.43 5.90
C ASP A 113 -7.40 14.09 7.40
N PRO A 114 -8.22 14.69 8.28
CA PRO A 114 -8.11 14.50 9.73
C PRO A 114 -8.29 13.06 10.20
N GLU A 115 -9.20 12.30 9.57
CA GLU A 115 -9.49 10.92 9.98
C GLU A 115 -8.34 9.99 9.56
N LEU A 116 -7.79 10.19 8.36
CA LEU A 116 -6.59 9.47 7.91
C LEU A 116 -5.37 9.81 8.77
N HIS A 117 -5.21 11.07 9.15
CA HIS A 117 -4.12 11.51 10.01
C HIS A 117 -4.20 10.87 11.40
N LEU A 118 -5.38 10.88 12.03
CA LEU A 118 -5.59 10.23 13.32
C LEU A 118 -5.29 8.73 13.26
N ALA A 119 -5.78 8.04 12.24
CA ALA A 119 -5.48 6.62 12.04
C ALA A 119 -3.98 6.37 11.82
N ALA A 120 -3.29 7.23 11.07
CA ALA A 120 -1.86 7.13 10.84
C ALA A 120 -1.05 7.31 12.13
N ILE A 121 -1.41 8.29 12.98
CA ILE A 121 -0.80 8.47 14.31
C ILE A 121 -0.94 7.19 15.14
N SER A 122 -2.15 6.62 15.21
CA SER A 122 -2.38 5.37 15.94
C SER A 122 -1.55 4.22 15.36
N CYS A 123 -1.51 4.07 14.03
CA CYS A 123 -0.72 3.03 13.37
C CYS A 123 0.78 3.14 13.68
N PHE A 124 1.35 4.34 13.59
CA PHE A 124 2.78 4.54 13.85
C PHE A 124 3.13 4.39 15.33
N ALA A 125 2.29 4.88 16.25
CA ALA A 125 2.48 4.67 17.68
C ALA A 125 2.48 3.17 18.02
N THR A 126 1.48 2.43 17.53
CA THR A 126 1.39 0.98 17.73
C THR A 126 2.56 0.23 17.09
N ALA A 127 3.00 0.64 15.89
CA ALA A 127 4.16 0.04 15.25
C ALA A 127 5.44 0.24 16.07
N LEU A 128 5.68 1.46 16.59
CA LEU A 128 6.85 1.76 17.42
C LEU A 128 6.91 0.91 18.70
N GLU A 129 5.76 0.66 19.32
CA GLU A 129 5.66 -0.24 20.47
C GLU A 129 5.93 -1.72 20.10
N ALA A 130 5.49 -2.15 18.92
CA ALA A 130 5.61 -3.52 18.45
C ALA A 130 6.98 -3.87 17.88
N LEU A 131 7.71 -2.91 17.29
CA LEU A 131 9.00 -3.13 16.64
C LEU A 131 10.02 -3.91 17.52
N PRO A 132 10.20 -3.60 18.82
CA PRO A 132 11.05 -4.42 19.68
C PRO A 132 10.59 -5.87 19.83
N ARG A 133 9.27 -6.13 19.89
CA ARG A 133 8.70 -7.47 20.09
C ARG A 133 8.89 -8.36 18.86
N VAL A 134 8.86 -7.77 17.67
CA VAL A 134 9.14 -8.46 16.39
C VAL A 134 10.64 -8.51 16.06
N GLY A 135 11.51 -8.07 16.98
CA GLY A 135 12.97 -8.19 16.84
C GLY A 135 13.62 -7.14 15.94
N ALA A 136 12.97 -6.01 15.67
CA ALA A 136 13.57 -4.93 14.91
C ALA A 136 14.79 -4.35 15.65
N THR A 137 15.86 -4.06 14.91
CA THR A 137 17.08 -3.47 15.49
C THR A 137 16.82 -2.03 15.97
N PRO A 138 17.64 -1.51 16.91
CA PRO A 138 17.54 -0.12 17.34
C PRO A 138 17.62 0.89 16.19
N ALA A 139 18.39 0.58 15.13
CA ALA A 139 18.49 1.43 13.95
C ALA A 139 17.16 1.51 13.17
N VAL A 140 16.45 0.38 13.01
CA VAL A 140 15.13 0.36 12.37
C VAL A 140 14.11 1.11 13.21
N GLN A 141 14.12 0.90 14.54
CA GLN A 141 13.24 1.62 15.46
C GLN A 141 13.46 3.13 15.38
N ALA A 142 14.72 3.58 15.38
CA ALA A 142 15.07 4.99 15.24
C ALA A 142 14.64 5.58 13.88
N ALA A 143 14.77 4.82 12.80
CA ALA A 143 14.32 5.26 11.47
C ALA A 143 12.80 5.48 11.42
N VAL A 144 12.01 4.55 12.00
CA VAL A 144 10.55 4.69 12.07
C VAL A 144 10.16 5.86 12.98
N ALA A 145 10.83 6.04 14.12
CA ALA A 145 10.58 7.17 15.02
C ALA A 145 10.87 8.52 14.34
N ALA A 146 12.01 8.63 13.67
CA ALA A 146 12.36 9.84 12.92
C ALA A 146 11.37 10.14 11.80
N PHE A 147 10.87 9.12 11.10
CA PHE A 147 9.83 9.29 10.08
C PHE A 147 8.50 9.76 10.70
N ASN A 148 8.10 9.17 11.82
CA ASN A 148 6.91 9.54 12.55
C ASN A 148 6.95 11.02 12.98
N ASP A 149 8.07 11.46 13.57
CA ASP A 149 8.24 12.83 14.06
C ASP A 149 8.29 13.85 12.91
N ARG A 150 8.93 13.50 11.80
CA ARG A 150 9.09 14.39 10.64
C ARG A 150 7.81 14.54 9.82
N TYR A 151 7.09 13.45 9.63
CA TYR A 151 5.98 13.40 8.66
C TYR A 151 4.65 13.13 9.34
N VAL A 152 4.52 12.04 10.09
CA VAL A 152 3.21 11.56 10.53
C VAL A 152 2.60 12.48 11.58
N LEU A 153 3.32 12.81 12.66
CA LEU A 153 2.78 13.68 13.72
C LEU A 153 2.41 15.08 13.23
N PRO A 154 3.17 15.72 12.32
CA PRO A 154 2.78 17.01 11.76
C PRO A 154 1.70 16.95 10.66
N GLY A 155 1.18 15.77 10.30
CA GLY A 155 0.20 15.62 9.23
C GLY A 155 0.78 15.82 7.82
N ARG A 156 2.03 15.40 7.61
CA ARG A 156 2.81 15.53 6.37
C ARG A 156 3.24 14.17 5.80
N CYS A 157 3.73 14.15 4.58
CA CYS A 157 4.34 12.97 3.97
C CYS A 157 5.53 13.35 3.08
N PRO A 158 6.35 12.37 2.63
CA PRO A 158 7.50 12.65 1.77
C PRO A 158 7.17 13.44 0.49
N ALA A 159 5.96 13.31 -0.06
CA ALA A 159 5.54 14.06 -1.24
C ALA A 159 5.49 15.59 -1.00
N ASP A 160 5.36 16.03 0.26
CA ASP A 160 5.35 17.45 0.60
C ASP A 160 6.73 18.09 0.50
N ASP A 161 7.80 17.30 0.62
CA ASP A 161 9.18 17.80 0.48
C ASP A 161 9.57 18.02 -0.99
N VAL A 162 9.00 17.22 -1.91
CA VAL A 162 9.16 17.39 -3.36
C VAL A 162 8.34 18.57 -3.89
N ARG A 163 7.24 18.91 -3.21
CA ARG A 163 6.34 20.03 -3.56
C ARG A 163 6.76 21.38 -2.99
N ALA A 164 7.83 21.44 -2.19
CA ALA A 164 8.38 22.71 -1.73
C ALA A 164 8.73 23.58 -2.95
N PRO A 165 8.34 24.87 -2.98
CA PRO A 165 8.50 25.68 -4.17
C PRO A 165 9.98 25.77 -4.53
N VAL A 166 10.31 25.52 -5.80
CA VAL A 166 11.55 25.98 -6.40
C VAL A 166 11.59 27.48 -6.14
N THR A 167 12.33 27.91 -5.12
CA THR A 167 12.59 29.33 -4.94
C THR A 167 13.24 29.80 -6.23
N GLY A 168 12.62 30.77 -6.92
CA GLY A 168 12.93 31.17 -8.29
C GLY A 168 14.33 31.76 -8.53
N LYS A 169 15.33 31.43 -7.71
CA LYS A 169 16.73 31.80 -7.88
C LYS A 169 17.55 30.80 -8.71
N GLU A 170 17.05 29.59 -8.98
CA GLU A 170 17.79 28.58 -9.77
C GLU A 170 17.42 28.55 -11.27
N LEU A 171 16.51 29.41 -11.73
CA LEU A 171 16.18 29.54 -13.16
C LEU A 171 17.03 30.58 -13.91
N LEU A 172 18.10 31.08 -13.30
CA LEU A 172 19.03 32.05 -13.90
C LEU A 172 20.49 31.60 -13.71
N THR A 173 20.85 30.46 -14.27
CA THR A 173 22.23 30.13 -14.68
C THR A 173 22.19 29.28 -15.93
#